data_AF-A0A3Q7I406-F1
#
_entry.id   AF-A0A3Q7I406-F1
#
_cell.length_a   1.000
_cell.length_b   1.000
_cell.length_c   1.000
_cell.angle_alpha   90.00
_cell.angle_beta   90.00
_cell.angle_gamma   90.00
#
_symmetry.space_group_name_H-M   'P 1'
#
loop_
_entity.id
_entity.type
_entity.pdbx_description
1 polymer ?
#
loop_
_entity_poly.entity_id
_entity_poly.type
_entity_poly.pdbx_seq_one_letter_code
_entity_poly.pdbx_strand_id
1 'polypeptide(L)'
;MVSLQTIYSSVRSPPCPLFIHPRRRQCFHFRSRRNCANSSVYSPVDNVKLVINNVNRPEQTPRTLFPGGFKRPEIKVPGLVLKVSCEDVLRDETVVNEIDQAISGRVDVVVLSGGGASGGKLYEAACLLKSIIKGMAYLLIDGRVDIAAAVNASGVLLSDQDLPAIVARNTMMDSKSEDLVVLPLVARIVQTPAAAVDASNSEGADFLIYEVGVNSKPEELVISVFERVKIPVFVMIGSLGDRKLFNEASNLLESGASGLVISMEDLRSVSDDDFGKLFYSPSALKKKSEEKSQSNSQLNSDLGNGFPGRKGVAGFIDLRDREEKLLENERLVLCDAINVIEKAAPMMEEISLLKDAVSQLDEPFLLVIVVIER
;
A
#
# COMPACT_ATOMS: atom_id res chain seq x y z
N MET A 1 -36.38 69.04 31.61
CA MET A 1 -36.06 67.59 31.69
C MET A 1 -34.58 67.51 31.33
N VAL A 2 -33.60 67.43 32.26
CA VAL A 2 -33.32 66.40 33.30
C VAL A 2 -32.95 65.06 32.63
N SER A 3 -31.78 64.41 32.80
CA SER A 3 -30.41 64.72 33.32
C SER A 3 -29.48 63.53 32.89
N LEU A 4 -28.14 63.40 33.00
CA LEU A 4 -26.97 64.09 33.62
C LEU A 4 -25.96 64.49 32.50
N GLN A 5 -24.62 64.69 32.56
CA GLN A 5 -23.46 64.39 33.46
C GLN A 5 -23.05 62.88 33.56
N THR A 6 -21.80 62.46 33.81
CA THR A 6 -20.65 63.04 34.57
C THR A 6 -19.26 62.85 33.86
N ILE A 7 -18.19 63.43 34.41
CA ILE A 7 -16.82 63.63 33.87
C ILE A 7 -15.81 62.62 34.50
N TYR A 8 -14.52 62.76 34.15
CA TYR A 8 -13.26 62.17 34.71
C TYR A 8 -12.69 60.94 33.97
N SER A 9 -11.37 60.79 33.77
CA SER A 9 -10.24 61.73 33.96
C SER A 9 -9.03 61.35 33.08
N SER A 10 -8.08 62.29 32.91
CA SER A 10 -6.86 62.11 32.10
C SER A 10 -5.60 61.96 32.95
N VAL A 11 -4.66 61.09 32.54
CA VAL A 11 -3.21 61.23 32.85
C VAL A 11 -2.39 60.84 31.61
N ARG A 12 -1.40 61.67 31.25
CA ARG A 12 -0.28 61.34 30.34
C ARG A 12 0.98 61.07 31.16
N SER A 13 1.88 60.21 30.69
CA SER A 13 3.30 60.24 31.07
C SER A 13 4.21 59.81 29.89
N PRO A 14 5.52 60.14 29.90
CA PRO A 14 6.33 60.26 28.66
C PRO A 14 7.37 59.13 28.43
N PRO A 15 8.11 59.13 27.29
CA PRO A 15 9.10 58.11 26.93
C PRO A 15 10.55 58.42 27.41
N CYS A 16 11.48 57.48 27.14
CA CYS A 16 12.95 57.55 27.30
C CYS A 16 13.47 57.37 28.77
N PRO A 17 14.73 56.95 29.02
CA PRO A 17 15.92 57.03 28.13
C PRO A 17 16.75 55.73 27.92
N LEU A 18 17.82 55.89 27.12
CA LEU A 18 18.87 54.91 26.82
C LEU A 18 19.89 54.76 27.96
N PHE A 19 20.51 53.58 28.10
CA PHE A 19 21.82 53.40 28.74
C PHE A 19 22.67 52.33 28.02
N ILE A 20 23.99 52.32 28.30
CA ILE A 20 25.03 51.80 27.40
C ILE A 20 25.58 50.42 27.84
N HIS A 21 26.04 49.61 26.87
CA HIS A 21 26.65 48.29 27.06
C HIS A 21 27.92 48.28 27.95
N PRO A 22 28.31 47.09 28.45
CA PRO A 22 29.52 46.49 27.88
C PRO A 22 29.33 45.04 27.37
N ARG A 23 30.27 44.59 26.52
CA ARG A 23 30.27 43.27 25.85
C ARG A 23 30.87 42.17 26.75
N ARG A 24 30.39 40.91 26.63
CA ARG A 24 31.26 39.74 26.32
C ARG A 24 30.51 38.43 25.99
N ARG A 25 30.89 37.86 24.82
CA ARG A 25 30.95 36.43 24.43
C ARG A 25 29.71 35.53 24.65
N GLN A 26 28.99 35.30 23.56
CA GLN A 26 28.24 34.06 23.30
C GLN A 26 29.21 32.88 23.05
N CYS A 27 28.76 31.65 23.32
CA CYS A 27 29.37 30.41 22.84
C CYS A 27 28.31 29.55 22.13
N PHE A 28 28.07 29.79 20.84
CA PHE A 28 27.22 28.94 20.00
C PHE A 28 28.09 27.96 19.20
N HIS A 29 28.00 26.67 19.50
CA HIS A 29 28.67 25.62 18.72
C HIS A 29 27.90 25.26 17.44
N PHE A 30 27.81 26.20 16.50
CA PHE A 30 27.43 25.87 15.13
C PHE A 30 28.55 25.07 14.46
N ARG A 31 28.34 23.76 14.28
CA ARG A 31 29.19 22.93 13.39
C ARG A 31 29.02 23.42 11.96
N SER A 32 30.04 24.12 11.44
CA SER A 32 30.13 24.44 10.01
C SER A 32 30.14 23.14 9.19
N ARG A 33 29.13 22.96 8.32
CA ARG A 33 29.19 21.97 7.24
C ARG A 33 30.31 22.39 6.29
N ARG A 34 31.39 21.61 6.23
CA ARG A 34 32.44 21.79 5.21
C ARG A 34 31.91 21.31 3.87
N ASN A 35 31.88 22.20 2.88
CA ASN A 35 31.66 21.80 1.49
C ASN A 35 32.83 20.93 1.03
N CYS A 36 32.57 19.65 0.74
CA CYS A 36 33.56 18.75 0.17
C CYS A 36 33.64 18.99 -1.35
N ALA A 37 34.34 20.04 -1.76
CA ALA A 37 34.71 20.25 -3.15
C ALA A 37 35.84 19.26 -3.52
N ASN A 38 35.61 18.43 -4.53
CA ASN A 38 36.62 17.50 -5.04
C ASN A 38 37.67 18.24 -5.89
N SER A 39 38.65 18.86 -5.22
CA SER A 39 39.86 19.37 -5.86
C SER A 39 40.92 18.26 -5.97
N SER A 40 41.12 17.71 -7.16
CA SER A 40 42.22 16.78 -7.44
C SER A 40 43.55 17.55 -7.54
N VAL A 41 44.45 17.31 -6.58
CA VAL A 41 45.84 17.80 -6.65
C VAL A 41 46.76 16.60 -6.81
N TYR A 42 47.43 16.50 -7.95
CA TYR A 42 48.48 15.52 -8.19
C TYR A 42 49.82 16.01 -7.61
N SER A 43 50.47 15.17 -6.80
CA SER A 43 51.90 15.28 -6.47
C SER A 43 52.50 13.86 -6.39
N PRO A 44 53.52 13.54 -7.21
CA PRO A 44 54.11 12.19 -7.23
C PRO A 44 55.20 12.02 -6.16
N VAL A 45 55.55 10.75 -5.88
CA VAL A 45 56.63 10.30 -4.96
C VAL A 45 56.30 10.61 -3.48
N ASP A 46 56.13 9.65 -2.57
CA ASP A 46 56.89 8.41 -2.40
C ASP A 46 56.09 7.25 -1.74
N ASN A 47 56.61 6.02 -1.76
CA ASN A 47 55.92 4.81 -1.28
C ASN A 47 56.07 4.56 0.23
N VAL A 48 55.28 5.24 1.07
CA VAL A 48 55.12 4.88 2.50
C VAL A 48 53.64 4.77 2.89
N LYS A 49 53.13 3.54 2.98
CA LYS A 49 51.73 3.25 3.34
C LYS A 49 51.52 3.30 4.86
N LEU A 50 51.47 4.52 5.43
CA LEU A 50 51.09 4.73 6.83
C LEU A 50 49.65 4.25 7.07
N VAL A 51 49.50 3.13 7.78
CA VAL A 51 48.19 2.58 8.17
C VAL A 51 47.65 3.36 9.37
N ILE A 52 47.00 4.49 9.08
CA ILE A 52 46.20 5.21 10.08
C ILE A 52 44.90 4.45 10.28
N ASN A 53 44.83 3.67 11.36
CA ASN A 53 43.62 2.98 11.80
C ASN A 53 42.56 3.99 12.28
N ASN A 54 41.79 4.54 11.34
CA ASN A 54 40.59 5.32 11.66
C ASN A 54 39.50 4.41 12.25
N VAL A 55 39.57 4.20 13.57
CA VAL A 55 38.50 3.61 14.39
C VAL A 55 37.36 4.62 14.51
N ASN A 56 36.66 4.83 13.39
CA ASN A 56 35.42 5.60 13.23
C ASN A 56 34.87 5.31 11.82
N ARG A 57 34.45 4.06 11.58
CA ARG A 57 33.40 3.79 10.59
C ARG A 57 32.06 3.99 11.31
N PRO A 58 31.04 4.61 10.69
CA PRO A 58 29.68 4.34 11.12
C PRO A 58 29.43 2.82 11.02
N GLU A 59 28.54 2.31 11.86
CA GLU A 59 28.27 0.87 11.91
C GLU A 59 27.80 0.37 10.53
N GLN A 60 28.19 -0.85 10.17
CA GLN A 60 27.85 -1.35 8.83
C GLN A 60 26.37 -1.65 8.81
N THR A 61 25.61 -0.87 8.05
CA THR A 61 24.22 -1.17 7.72
C THR A 61 24.09 -2.64 7.29
N PRO A 62 22.99 -3.32 7.64
CA PRO A 62 22.84 -4.75 7.35
C PRO A 62 23.13 -5.04 5.88
N ARG A 63 23.98 -6.04 5.62
CA ARG A 63 24.30 -6.47 4.26
C ARG A 63 23.18 -7.31 3.69
N THR A 64 22.06 -6.66 3.41
CA THR A 64 20.92 -7.27 2.71
C THR A 64 21.28 -7.47 1.24
N LEU A 65 20.49 -8.27 0.52
CA LEU A 65 20.70 -8.56 -0.90
C LEU A 65 20.33 -7.38 -1.82
N PHE A 66 19.89 -6.25 -1.26
CA PHE A 66 19.39 -5.10 -2.00
C PHE A 66 20.48 -4.02 -2.12
N PRO A 67 20.78 -3.49 -3.33
CA PRO A 67 21.87 -2.51 -3.52
C PRO A 67 21.76 -1.22 -2.70
N GLY A 68 20.55 -0.88 -2.22
CA GLY A 68 20.30 0.26 -1.33
C GLY A 68 20.21 -0.08 0.16
N GLY A 69 20.57 -1.31 0.57
CA GLY A 69 20.46 -1.78 1.95
C GLY A 69 19.07 -2.29 2.37
N PHE A 70 18.02 -1.97 1.63
CA PHE A 70 16.64 -2.30 2.00
C PHE A 70 15.80 -2.88 0.83
N LYS A 71 14.91 -3.82 1.14
CA LYS A 71 13.83 -4.29 0.26
C LYS A 71 12.76 -3.19 0.15
N ARG A 72 12.21 -2.99 -1.06
CA ARG A 72 10.95 -2.24 -1.22
C ARG A 72 9.75 -3.12 -0.84
N PRO A 73 8.77 -2.59 -0.10
CA PRO A 73 7.47 -3.24 0.08
C PRO A 73 6.86 -3.71 -1.25
N GLU A 74 6.29 -4.91 -1.27
CA GLU A 74 5.54 -5.44 -2.40
C GLU A 74 4.05 -5.23 -2.14
N ILE A 75 3.38 -4.48 -3.00
CA ILE A 75 1.96 -4.15 -2.91
C ILE A 75 1.21 -5.06 -3.88
N LYS A 76 0.23 -5.83 -3.39
CA LYS A 76 -0.59 -6.70 -4.23
C LYS A 76 -1.55 -5.84 -5.08
N VAL A 77 -1.72 -6.23 -6.34
CA VAL A 77 -2.63 -5.58 -7.30
C VAL A 77 -3.35 -6.66 -8.14
N PRO A 78 -4.68 -6.56 -8.37
CA PRO A 78 -5.59 -5.59 -7.77
C PRO A 78 -5.79 -5.88 -6.27
N GLY A 79 -5.75 -4.84 -5.43
CA GLY A 79 -5.83 -4.97 -3.97
C GLY A 79 -6.96 -4.17 -3.31
N LEU A 80 -7.14 -4.34 -2.00
CA LEU A 80 -8.15 -3.65 -1.20
C LEU A 80 -7.52 -2.91 -0.01
N VAL A 81 -7.84 -1.62 0.13
CA VAL A 81 -7.40 -0.76 1.22
C VAL A 81 -8.59 -0.45 2.13
N LEU A 82 -8.49 -0.76 3.42
CA LEU A 82 -9.51 -0.40 4.41
C LEU A 82 -9.12 0.88 5.14
N LYS A 83 -9.96 1.92 5.07
CA LYS A 83 -9.80 3.16 5.83
C LYS A 83 -10.67 3.11 7.09
N VAL A 84 -10.04 3.23 8.26
CA VAL A 84 -10.67 3.12 9.58
C VAL A 84 -10.43 4.40 10.37
N SER A 85 -11.43 4.85 11.15
CA SER A 85 -11.25 5.99 12.06
C SER A 85 -10.65 5.55 13.40
N CYS A 86 -9.96 6.47 14.08
CA CYS A 86 -9.51 6.29 15.46
C CYS A 86 -10.69 5.98 16.41
N GLU A 87 -11.84 6.60 16.15
CA GLU A 87 -13.08 6.43 16.89
C GLU A 87 -13.66 5.02 16.76
N ASP A 88 -13.66 4.43 15.57
CA ASP A 88 -14.19 3.07 15.34
C ASP A 88 -13.36 2.00 16.05
N VAL A 89 -12.02 2.08 15.96
CA VAL A 89 -11.10 1.13 16.62
C VAL A 89 -11.24 1.15 18.13
N LEU A 90 -11.47 2.33 18.73
CA LEU A 90 -11.55 2.52 20.18
C LEU A 90 -12.98 2.40 20.74
N ARG A 91 -14.00 2.14 19.90
CA ARG A 91 -15.41 2.09 20.34
C ARG A 91 -15.80 0.72 20.89
N ASP A 92 -15.42 -0.37 20.22
CA ASP A 92 -15.94 -1.71 20.48
C ASP A 92 -15.01 -2.79 19.93
N GLU A 93 -14.79 -3.86 20.70
CA GLU A 93 -14.06 -5.06 20.28
C GLU A 93 -14.72 -5.76 19.08
N THR A 94 -16.03 -5.59 18.85
CA THR A 94 -16.70 -6.13 17.64
C THR A 94 -16.08 -5.60 16.35
N VAL A 95 -15.85 -4.28 16.27
CA VAL A 95 -15.20 -3.61 15.14
C VAL A 95 -13.78 -4.15 14.93
N VAL A 96 -13.07 -4.38 16.03
CA VAL A 96 -11.69 -4.89 16.03
C VAL A 96 -11.64 -6.31 15.44
N ASN A 97 -12.63 -7.15 15.74
CA ASN A 97 -12.77 -8.50 15.17
C ASN A 97 -13.20 -8.49 13.69
N GLU A 98 -14.07 -7.56 13.28
CA GLU A 98 -14.42 -7.36 11.85
C GLU A 98 -13.18 -6.99 11.02
N ILE A 99 -12.31 -6.14 11.56
CA ILE A 99 -11.05 -5.75 10.91
C ILE A 99 -10.10 -6.95 10.78
N ASP A 100 -9.94 -7.78 11.82
CA ASP A 100 -9.10 -9.00 11.77
C ASP A 100 -9.61 -10.01 10.71
N GLN A 101 -10.93 -10.16 10.60
CA GLN A 101 -11.56 -10.98 9.54
C GLN A 101 -11.33 -10.39 8.14
N ALA A 102 -11.46 -9.07 7.98
CA ALA A 102 -11.23 -8.40 6.69
C ALA A 102 -9.77 -8.49 6.22
N ILE A 103 -8.80 -8.36 7.15
CA ILE A 103 -7.37 -8.59 6.90
C ILE A 103 -7.10 -10.05 6.51
N SER A 104 -7.67 -11.00 7.26
CA SER A 104 -7.55 -12.43 6.98
C SER A 104 -8.18 -12.84 5.63
N GLY A 105 -9.15 -12.06 5.14
CA GLY A 105 -9.81 -12.23 3.85
C GLY A 105 -9.06 -11.61 2.67
N ARG A 106 -9.09 -10.27 2.55
CA ARG A 106 -8.61 -9.56 1.34
C ARG A 106 -8.01 -8.17 1.55
N VAL A 107 -8.02 -7.61 2.76
CA VAL A 107 -7.50 -6.26 3.01
C VAL A 107 -5.97 -6.31 3.13
N ASP A 108 -5.28 -5.84 2.10
CA ASP A 108 -3.81 -5.79 2.03
C ASP A 108 -3.20 -4.59 2.75
N VAL A 109 -3.98 -3.52 2.92
CA VAL A 109 -3.54 -2.26 3.54
C VAL A 109 -4.64 -1.72 4.45
N VAL A 110 -4.28 -1.36 5.68
CA VAL A 110 -5.16 -0.67 6.63
C VAL A 110 -4.63 0.74 6.84
N VAL A 111 -5.46 1.75 6.54
CA VAL A 111 -5.17 3.17 6.78
C VAL A 111 -5.94 3.60 8.03
N LEU A 112 -5.21 3.90 9.11
CA LEU A 112 -5.79 4.48 10.32
C LEU A 112 -5.78 6.01 10.22
N SER A 113 -6.99 6.59 10.14
CA SER A 113 -7.18 8.04 10.08
C SER A 113 -7.44 8.64 11.46
N GLY A 114 -6.85 9.81 11.71
CA GLY A 114 -6.91 10.47 13.00
C GLY A 114 -8.27 11.06 13.38
N GLY A 115 -9.16 11.36 12.42
CA GLY A 115 -10.53 11.85 12.67
C GLY A 115 -10.69 13.20 13.39
N GLY A 116 -9.62 13.77 13.95
CA GLY A 116 -9.65 14.87 14.93
C GLY A 116 -9.33 14.41 16.37
N ALA A 117 -9.08 13.12 16.58
CA ALA A 117 -8.63 12.56 17.85
C ALA A 117 -7.29 13.14 18.32
N SER A 118 -7.05 13.05 19.63
CA SER A 118 -5.74 13.40 20.20
C SER A 118 -4.66 12.41 19.76
N GLY A 119 -3.40 12.87 19.70
CA GLY A 119 -2.27 12.01 19.33
C GLY A 119 -2.11 10.77 20.24
N GLY A 120 -2.53 10.86 21.50
CA GLY A 120 -2.54 9.71 22.42
C GLY A 120 -3.55 8.63 22.00
N LYS A 121 -4.79 9.02 21.65
CA LYS A 121 -5.80 8.08 21.14
C LYS A 121 -5.37 7.46 19.82
N LEU A 122 -4.83 8.26 18.89
CA LEU A 122 -4.35 7.75 17.60
C LEU A 122 -3.18 6.78 17.76
N TYR A 123 -2.28 7.02 18.72
CA TYR A 123 -1.22 6.08 19.10
C TYR A 123 -1.78 4.78 19.72
N GLU A 124 -2.77 4.88 20.61
CA GLU A 124 -3.46 3.74 21.23
C GLU A 124 -4.16 2.86 20.19
N ALA A 125 -4.99 3.45 19.32
CA ALA A 125 -5.64 2.77 18.20
C ALA A 125 -4.62 2.12 17.23
N ALA A 126 -3.51 2.81 16.95
CA ALA A 126 -2.44 2.27 16.12
C ALA A 126 -1.72 1.08 16.76
N CYS A 127 -1.51 1.09 18.08
CA CYS A 127 -0.96 -0.05 18.82
C CYS A 127 -1.90 -1.26 18.77
N LEU A 128 -3.21 -1.04 18.94
CA LEU A 128 -4.22 -2.10 18.83
C LEU A 128 -4.19 -2.72 17.42
N LEU A 129 -4.36 -1.93 16.36
CA LEU A 129 -4.30 -2.44 14.98
C LEU A 129 -2.98 -3.15 14.66
N LYS A 130 -1.83 -2.62 15.12
CA LYS A 130 -0.52 -3.24 14.92
C LYS A 130 -0.44 -4.63 15.57
N SER A 131 -1.08 -4.82 16.73
CA SER A 131 -1.11 -6.10 17.46
C SER A 131 -1.94 -7.19 16.77
N ILE A 132 -2.89 -6.79 15.91
CA ILE A 132 -3.83 -7.67 15.19
C ILE A 132 -3.27 -8.02 13.82
N ILE A 133 -2.89 -7.00 13.05
CA ILE A 133 -2.41 -7.11 11.66
C ILE A 133 -1.23 -8.08 11.52
N LYS A 134 -0.32 -8.14 12.50
CA LYS A 134 0.79 -9.14 12.62
C LYS A 134 1.69 -9.34 11.39
N GLY A 135 1.60 -8.48 10.37
CA GLY A 135 2.31 -8.61 9.09
C GLY A 135 1.50 -9.23 7.95
N MET A 136 0.23 -9.57 8.16
CA MET A 136 -0.70 -10.04 7.11
C MET A 136 -1.06 -8.92 6.12
N ALA A 137 -1.11 -7.68 6.61
CA ALA A 137 -1.37 -6.45 5.86
C ALA A 137 -0.39 -5.33 6.25
N TYR A 138 -0.36 -4.25 5.47
CA TYR A 138 0.41 -3.04 5.82
C TYR A 138 -0.43 -2.05 6.63
N LEU A 139 0.05 -1.65 7.81
CA LEU A 139 -0.55 -0.55 8.59
C LEU A 139 0.06 0.79 8.18
N LEU A 140 -0.77 1.72 7.71
CA LEU A 140 -0.42 3.11 7.43
C LEU A 140 -1.14 4.05 8.40
N ILE A 141 -0.45 5.09 8.85
CA ILE A 141 -1.05 6.18 9.64
C ILE A 141 -1.25 7.42 8.76
N ASP A 142 -2.41 8.05 8.87
CA ASP A 142 -2.81 9.24 8.10
C ASP A 142 -2.12 10.51 8.66
N GLY A 143 -1.27 11.16 7.87
CA GLY A 143 -0.50 12.39 8.16
C GLY A 143 0.59 12.27 9.25
N ARG A 144 0.36 11.48 10.29
CA ARG A 144 1.13 11.47 11.54
C ARG A 144 2.35 10.56 11.49
N VAL A 145 3.38 11.02 10.78
CA VAL A 145 4.72 10.40 10.68
C VAL A 145 5.35 10.12 12.04
N ASP A 146 5.14 10.98 13.03
CA ASP A 146 5.64 10.84 14.40
C ASP A 146 5.00 9.65 15.15
N ILE A 147 3.70 9.42 14.97
CA ILE A 147 2.99 8.26 15.51
C ILE A 147 3.36 7.00 14.73
N ALA A 148 3.45 7.09 13.39
CA ALA A 148 3.85 5.98 12.52
C ALA A 148 5.26 5.45 12.87
N ALA A 149 6.19 6.36 13.18
CA ALA A 149 7.50 6.03 13.74
C ALA A 149 7.36 5.33 15.11
N ALA A 150 6.66 5.95 16.05
CA ALA A 150 6.55 5.45 17.44
C ALA A 150 5.91 4.06 17.58
N VAL A 151 4.96 3.68 16.72
CA VAL A 151 4.33 2.33 16.71
C VAL A 151 5.04 1.33 15.77
N ASN A 152 6.13 1.74 15.11
CA ASN A 152 6.77 1.01 14.01
C ASN A 152 5.73 0.54 12.95
N ALA A 153 4.93 1.48 12.46
CA ALA A 153 3.98 1.25 11.37
C ALA A 153 4.70 0.80 10.08
N SER A 154 3.96 0.19 9.17
CA SER A 154 4.49 -0.17 7.85
C SER A 154 4.81 1.08 7.02
N GLY A 155 4.08 2.18 7.25
CA GLY A 155 4.27 3.45 6.56
C GLY A 155 3.30 4.54 6.97
N VAL A 156 3.12 5.52 6.09
CA VAL A 156 2.17 6.63 6.22
C VAL A 156 1.36 6.86 4.94
N LEU A 157 0.18 7.46 5.09
CA LEU A 157 -0.55 8.16 4.04
C LEU A 157 -0.37 9.67 4.24
N LEU A 158 -0.14 10.42 3.16
CA LEU A 158 0.16 11.86 3.23
C LEU A 158 -0.70 12.65 2.23
N SER A 159 -1.35 13.71 2.71
CA SER A 159 -2.07 14.70 1.91
C SER A 159 -1.15 15.83 1.45
N ASP A 160 -1.65 16.71 0.57
CA ASP A 160 -0.90 17.88 0.08
C ASP A 160 -0.64 18.96 1.15
N GLN A 161 -1.06 18.74 2.40
CA GLN A 161 -0.78 19.61 3.56
C GLN A 161 0.21 18.98 4.56
N ASP A 162 0.60 17.71 4.35
CA ASP A 162 1.53 16.98 5.23
C ASP A 162 3.00 17.15 4.81
N LEU A 163 3.90 16.40 5.45
CA LEU A 163 5.33 16.39 5.07
C LEU A 163 5.54 15.79 3.67
N PRO A 164 6.48 16.30 2.86
CA PRO A 164 6.84 15.69 1.57
C PRO A 164 7.30 14.24 1.75
N ALA A 165 6.95 13.35 0.80
CA ALA A 165 7.12 11.90 0.96
C ALA A 165 8.57 11.47 1.31
N ILE A 166 9.59 12.12 0.73
CA ILE A 166 11.00 11.88 1.03
C ILE A 166 11.34 12.20 2.49
N VAL A 167 10.81 13.31 3.02
CA VAL A 167 11.04 13.73 4.41
C VAL A 167 10.38 12.73 5.36
N ALA A 168 9.13 12.37 5.11
CA ALA A 168 8.40 11.39 5.90
C ALA A 168 9.10 10.02 5.93
N ARG A 169 9.54 9.51 4.77
CA ARG A 169 10.28 8.23 4.70
C ARG A 169 11.57 8.28 5.52
N ASN A 170 12.36 9.35 5.39
CA ASN A 170 13.60 9.51 6.14
C ASN A 170 13.33 9.57 7.66
N THR A 171 12.34 10.35 8.10
CA THR A 171 11.96 10.41 9.53
C THR A 171 11.52 9.06 10.09
N MET A 172 10.82 8.23 9.30
CA MET A 172 10.50 6.85 9.71
C MET A 172 11.73 5.92 9.71
N MET A 173 12.71 6.14 8.84
CA MET A 173 13.96 5.35 8.83
C MET A 173 14.83 5.69 10.04
N ASP A 174 15.03 6.98 10.33
CA ASP A 174 15.79 7.48 11.48
C ASP A 174 15.25 6.97 12.84
N SER A 175 13.99 6.52 12.89
CA SER A 175 13.33 5.99 14.09
C SER A 175 13.33 4.46 14.25
N LYS A 176 13.78 3.72 13.23
CA LYS A 176 13.61 2.25 13.18
C LYS A 176 14.88 1.51 13.59
N SER A 177 14.68 0.30 14.12
CA SER A 177 15.75 -0.63 14.50
C SER A 177 16.50 -1.16 13.27
N GLU A 178 17.83 -1.28 13.37
CA GLU A 178 18.74 -1.76 12.32
C GLU A 178 18.30 -3.10 11.69
N ASP A 179 17.60 -3.97 12.42
CA ASP A 179 17.14 -5.28 11.92
C ASP A 179 16.08 -5.20 10.78
N LEU A 180 15.47 -4.03 10.53
CA LEU A 180 14.36 -3.92 9.58
C LEU A 180 14.83 -3.78 8.13
N VAL A 181 14.89 -4.90 7.43
CA VAL A 181 15.26 -5.01 5.99
C VAL A 181 14.31 -4.27 5.04
N VAL A 182 13.10 -3.86 5.45
CA VAL A 182 12.06 -3.31 4.54
C VAL A 182 11.89 -1.81 4.73
N LEU A 183 11.89 -1.04 3.62
CA LEU A 183 11.67 0.41 3.64
C LEU A 183 10.26 0.77 4.16
N PRO A 184 10.09 1.90 4.87
CA PRO A 184 8.78 2.46 5.16
C PRO A 184 8.01 2.80 3.88
N LEU A 185 6.76 2.34 3.80
CA LEU A 185 5.80 2.76 2.78
C LEU A 185 5.47 4.25 2.94
N VAL A 186 5.36 4.95 1.81
CA VAL A 186 4.74 6.27 1.76
C VAL A 186 3.72 6.33 0.64
N ALA A 187 2.45 6.41 1.02
CA ALA A 187 1.34 6.64 0.13
C ALA A 187 0.98 8.13 0.06
N ARG A 188 0.44 8.60 -1.06
CA ARG A 188 -0.08 9.97 -1.22
C ARG A 188 -1.57 9.93 -1.56
N ILE A 189 -2.39 10.69 -0.85
CA ILE A 189 -3.80 10.93 -1.23
C ILE A 189 -3.86 12.18 -2.11
N VAL A 190 -4.52 12.07 -3.27
CA VAL A 190 -4.53 13.10 -4.32
C VAL A 190 -5.92 13.22 -4.96
N GLN A 191 -6.30 14.45 -5.31
CA GLN A 191 -7.59 14.79 -5.94
C GLN A 191 -7.47 15.25 -7.41
N THR A 192 -6.25 15.41 -7.93
CA THR A 192 -6.01 15.94 -9.28
C THR A 192 -4.97 15.12 -10.06
N PRO A 193 -5.07 15.06 -11.40
CA PRO A 193 -4.08 14.36 -12.21
C PRO A 193 -2.67 14.95 -12.14
N ALA A 194 -2.54 16.26 -11.92
CA ALA A 194 -1.25 16.92 -11.73
C ALA A 194 -0.56 16.43 -10.44
N ALA A 195 -1.26 16.51 -9.31
CA ALA A 195 -0.75 16.01 -8.03
C ALA A 195 -0.41 14.51 -8.08
N ALA A 196 -1.20 13.70 -8.80
CA ALA A 196 -0.90 12.28 -9.01
C ALA A 196 0.43 12.06 -9.78
N VAL A 197 0.67 12.83 -10.85
CA VAL A 197 1.93 12.76 -11.63
C VAL A 197 3.12 13.26 -10.81
N ASP A 198 2.98 14.33 -10.03
CA ASP A 198 4.05 14.87 -9.19
C ASP A 198 4.40 13.96 -8.01
N ALA A 199 3.39 13.40 -7.30
CA ALA A 199 3.59 12.41 -6.25
C ALA A 199 4.30 11.15 -6.76
N SER A 200 3.97 10.71 -7.99
CA SER A 200 4.56 9.52 -8.62
C SER A 200 5.99 9.72 -9.14
N ASN A 201 6.34 10.91 -9.65
CA ASN A 201 7.63 11.12 -10.33
C ASN A 201 8.64 11.93 -9.50
N SER A 202 8.16 12.90 -8.72
CA SER A 202 8.99 13.91 -8.05
C SER A 202 9.13 13.64 -6.55
N GLU A 203 8.05 13.24 -5.88
CA GLU A 203 8.09 12.95 -4.43
C GLU A 203 8.53 11.52 -4.10
N GLY A 204 8.34 10.57 -5.01
CA GLY A 204 8.69 9.16 -4.81
C GLY A 204 7.78 8.47 -3.79
N ALA A 205 6.46 8.64 -3.92
CA ALA A 205 5.47 7.79 -3.27
C ALA A 205 5.59 6.33 -3.77
N ASP A 206 5.22 5.36 -2.93
CA ASP A 206 5.19 3.94 -3.32
C ASP A 206 3.87 3.55 -3.99
N PHE A 207 2.77 4.24 -3.64
CA PHE A 207 1.46 4.17 -4.32
C PHE A 207 0.62 5.42 -4.07
N LEU A 208 -0.45 5.58 -4.83
CA LEU A 208 -1.43 6.68 -4.67
C LEU A 208 -2.79 6.16 -4.20
N ILE A 209 -3.49 7.00 -3.44
CA ILE A 209 -4.94 6.96 -3.29
C ILE A 209 -5.51 8.14 -4.08
N TYR A 210 -6.23 7.86 -5.17
CA TYR A 210 -6.93 8.87 -5.96
C TYR A 210 -8.38 9.00 -5.47
N GLU A 211 -8.77 10.19 -5.02
CA GLU A 211 -10.13 10.50 -4.58
C GLU A 211 -11.00 10.93 -5.77
N VAL A 212 -12.06 10.17 -6.05
CA VAL A 212 -12.95 10.39 -7.19
C VAL A 212 -14.00 11.45 -6.86
N GLY A 213 -13.92 12.58 -7.55
CA GLY A 213 -14.97 13.60 -7.49
C GLY A 213 -16.28 13.10 -8.11
N VAL A 214 -17.42 13.52 -7.54
CA VAL A 214 -18.79 13.04 -7.88
C VAL A 214 -19.19 13.15 -9.37
N ASN A 215 -18.43 13.92 -10.17
CA ASN A 215 -18.66 14.13 -11.61
C ASN A 215 -17.55 13.56 -12.51
N SER A 216 -16.50 12.93 -11.95
CA SER A 216 -15.36 12.40 -12.70
C SER A 216 -15.75 11.16 -13.50
N LYS A 217 -15.43 11.13 -14.80
CA LYS A 217 -15.69 9.96 -15.64
C LYS A 217 -14.50 8.98 -15.63
N PRO A 218 -14.72 7.65 -15.66
CA PRO A 218 -13.64 6.68 -15.80
C PRO A 218 -12.73 6.95 -17.01
N GLU A 219 -13.33 7.31 -18.14
CA GLU A 219 -12.66 7.66 -19.41
C GLU A 219 -11.64 8.80 -19.25
N GLU A 220 -11.94 9.78 -18.40
CA GLU A 220 -11.08 10.93 -18.11
C GLU A 220 -9.94 10.54 -17.16
N LEU A 221 -10.23 9.70 -16.17
CA LEU A 221 -9.24 9.20 -15.20
C LEU A 221 -8.21 8.26 -15.83
N VAL A 222 -8.57 7.49 -16.87
CA VAL A 222 -7.61 6.70 -17.67
C VAL A 222 -6.53 7.60 -18.26
N ILE A 223 -6.94 8.56 -19.10
CA ILE A 223 -6.03 9.37 -19.93
C ILE A 223 -5.26 10.40 -19.10
N SER A 224 -5.81 10.82 -17.97
CA SER A 224 -5.19 11.82 -17.09
C SER A 224 -4.35 11.21 -15.97
N VAL A 225 -4.74 10.05 -15.40
CA VAL A 225 -4.07 9.43 -14.25
C VAL A 225 -3.44 8.08 -14.63
N PHE A 226 -4.24 7.08 -15.00
CA PHE A 226 -3.77 5.69 -15.08
C PHE A 226 -2.73 5.46 -16.20
N GLU A 227 -2.80 6.20 -17.31
CA GLU A 227 -1.78 6.15 -18.38
C GLU A 227 -0.49 6.91 -18.05
N ARG A 228 -0.48 7.76 -17.01
CA ARG A 228 0.62 8.69 -16.70
C ARG A 228 1.40 8.35 -15.44
N VAL A 229 0.71 7.76 -14.46
CA VAL A 229 1.27 7.32 -13.18
C VAL A 229 1.87 5.92 -13.34
N LYS A 230 3.04 5.67 -12.73
CA LYS A 230 3.79 4.40 -12.87
C LYS A 230 3.81 3.53 -11.61
N ILE A 231 3.26 4.05 -10.52
CA ILE A 231 3.06 3.34 -9.25
C ILE A 231 1.59 2.93 -9.11
N PRO A 232 1.23 1.95 -8.25
CA PRO A 232 -0.16 1.56 -8.07
C PRO A 232 -1.07 2.74 -7.71
N VAL A 233 -2.25 2.80 -8.32
CA VAL A 233 -3.28 3.81 -8.04
C VAL A 233 -4.52 3.12 -7.50
N PHE A 234 -4.70 3.21 -6.20
CA PHE A 234 -5.92 2.79 -5.52
C PHE A 234 -6.95 3.91 -5.60
N VAL A 235 -8.22 3.56 -5.74
CA VAL A 235 -9.28 4.53 -6.02
C VAL A 235 -10.25 4.60 -4.84
N MET A 236 -10.40 5.79 -4.27
CA MET A 236 -11.38 6.08 -3.22
C MET A 236 -12.61 6.74 -3.84
N ILE A 237 -13.74 6.06 -3.72
CA ILE A 237 -15.06 6.49 -4.19
C ILE A 237 -15.91 6.83 -2.95
N GLY A 238 -17.03 7.53 -3.12
CA GLY A 238 -18.07 7.58 -2.08
C GLY A 238 -18.64 6.18 -1.76
N SER A 239 -19.45 6.06 -0.71
CA SER A 239 -19.85 4.76 -0.16
C SER A 239 -20.38 3.76 -1.21
N LEU A 240 -19.78 2.57 -1.19
CA LEU A 240 -19.95 1.50 -2.15
C LEU A 240 -21.31 0.78 -2.01
N GLY A 241 -22.08 1.08 -0.96
CA GLY A 241 -23.42 0.56 -0.72
C GLY A 241 -24.48 1.02 -1.75
N ASP A 242 -24.23 2.08 -2.52
CA ASP A 242 -25.03 2.39 -3.71
C ASP A 242 -24.56 1.53 -4.90
N ARG A 243 -25.48 0.74 -5.47
CA ARG A 243 -25.26 -0.05 -6.70
C ARG A 243 -24.72 0.77 -7.87
N LYS A 244 -25.02 2.08 -7.94
CA LYS A 244 -24.42 2.98 -8.93
C LYS A 244 -22.90 3.10 -8.72
N LEU A 245 -22.47 3.35 -7.49
CA LEU A 245 -21.06 3.50 -7.11
C LEU A 245 -20.32 2.15 -7.14
N PHE A 246 -21.01 1.04 -6.87
CA PHE A 246 -20.47 -0.31 -7.10
C PHE A 246 -20.13 -0.57 -8.59
N ASN A 247 -21.03 -0.21 -9.50
CA ASN A 247 -20.76 -0.31 -10.95
C ASN A 247 -19.63 0.65 -11.38
N GLU A 248 -19.56 1.84 -10.78
CA GLU A 248 -18.48 2.81 -11.01
C GLU A 248 -17.12 2.25 -10.56
N ALA A 249 -17.07 1.59 -9.40
CA ALA A 249 -15.89 0.89 -8.89
C ALA A 249 -15.42 -0.24 -9.83
N SER A 250 -16.34 -1.07 -10.31
CA SER A 250 -16.04 -2.12 -11.30
C SER A 250 -15.48 -1.53 -12.60
N ASN A 251 -16.09 -0.46 -13.11
CA ASN A 251 -15.62 0.22 -14.32
C ASN A 251 -14.22 0.80 -14.14
N LEU A 252 -13.89 1.33 -12.95
CA LEU A 252 -12.58 1.93 -12.67
C LEU A 252 -11.47 0.86 -12.53
N LEU A 253 -11.78 -0.31 -11.95
CA LEU A 253 -10.89 -1.48 -11.97
C LEU A 253 -10.63 -1.96 -13.40
N GLU A 254 -11.68 -2.18 -14.21
CA GLU A 254 -11.55 -2.59 -15.61
C GLU A 254 -10.86 -1.52 -16.50
N SER A 255 -10.82 -0.27 -16.03
CA SER A 255 -10.11 0.86 -16.64
C SER A 255 -8.63 0.96 -16.28
N GLY A 256 -8.15 0.21 -15.28
CA GLY A 256 -6.74 0.17 -14.88
C GLY A 256 -6.42 0.64 -13.46
N ALA A 257 -7.43 0.91 -12.62
CA ALA A 257 -7.20 1.13 -11.19
C ALA A 257 -6.55 -0.11 -10.55
N SER A 258 -5.55 0.12 -9.71
CA SER A 258 -4.78 -0.93 -9.03
C SER A 258 -5.47 -1.52 -7.79
N GLY A 259 -6.65 -1.02 -7.45
CA GLY A 259 -7.44 -1.44 -6.30
C GLY A 259 -8.42 -0.38 -5.85
N LEU A 260 -9.15 -0.69 -4.78
CA LEU A 260 -10.16 0.20 -4.18
C LEU A 260 -9.79 0.56 -2.74
N VAL A 261 -10.25 1.74 -2.31
CA VAL A 261 -10.28 2.14 -0.90
C VAL A 261 -11.73 2.10 -0.42
N ILE A 262 -11.97 1.40 0.68
CA ILE A 262 -13.29 1.23 1.31
C ILE A 262 -13.27 1.71 2.76
N SER A 263 -14.43 2.13 3.28
CA SER A 263 -14.64 2.42 4.70
C SER A 263 -15.16 1.20 5.47
N MET A 264 -15.24 1.33 6.81
CA MET A 264 -15.94 0.36 7.66
C MET A 264 -17.44 0.23 7.31
N GLU A 265 -18.09 1.26 6.75
CA GLU A 265 -19.50 1.20 6.34
C GLU A 265 -19.66 0.37 5.06
N ASP A 266 -18.70 0.46 4.14
CA ASP A 266 -18.67 -0.30 2.89
C ASP A 266 -18.37 -1.78 3.15
N LEU A 267 -17.40 -2.06 4.04
CA LEU A 267 -17.07 -3.41 4.52
C LEU A 267 -18.27 -4.14 5.13
N ARG A 268 -19.21 -3.39 5.74
CA ARG A 268 -20.43 -3.92 6.37
C ARG A 268 -21.63 -4.02 5.44
N SER A 269 -21.61 -3.34 4.29
CA SER A 269 -22.76 -3.22 3.38
C SER A 269 -22.60 -3.98 2.06
N VAL A 270 -21.36 -4.29 1.66
CA VAL A 270 -21.02 -5.07 0.46
C VAL A 270 -20.65 -6.50 0.86
N SER A 271 -21.16 -7.51 0.15
CA SER A 271 -20.90 -8.91 0.47
C SER A 271 -19.56 -9.41 -0.09
N ASP A 272 -19.00 -10.47 0.48
CA ASP A 272 -17.79 -11.14 -0.04
C ASP A 272 -17.95 -11.63 -1.49
N ASP A 273 -19.17 -12.01 -1.90
CA ASP A 273 -19.49 -12.36 -3.28
C ASP A 273 -19.44 -11.13 -4.21
N ASP A 274 -19.84 -9.96 -3.72
CA ASP A 274 -19.82 -8.71 -4.47
C ASP A 274 -18.39 -8.16 -4.58
N PHE A 275 -17.60 -8.19 -3.50
CA PHE A 275 -16.15 -8.03 -3.60
C PHE A 275 -15.53 -9.11 -4.51
N GLY A 276 -16.07 -10.32 -4.55
CA GLY A 276 -15.73 -11.36 -5.53
C GLY A 276 -15.86 -10.86 -6.96
N LYS A 277 -17.03 -10.34 -7.32
CA LYS A 277 -17.35 -9.83 -8.67
C LYS A 277 -16.46 -8.66 -9.09
N LEU A 278 -16.13 -7.74 -8.17
CA LEU A 278 -15.24 -6.60 -8.46
C LEU A 278 -13.84 -7.03 -8.90
N PHE A 279 -13.26 -8.02 -8.22
CA PHE A 279 -11.87 -8.45 -8.49
C PHE A 279 -11.75 -9.62 -9.47
N TYR A 280 -12.81 -10.41 -9.68
CA TYR A 280 -12.85 -11.58 -10.57
C TYR A 280 -13.85 -11.43 -11.73
N SER A 281 -14.18 -10.20 -12.13
CA SER A 281 -15.01 -9.90 -13.31
C SER A 281 -14.44 -10.59 -14.57
N PRO A 282 -15.21 -11.44 -15.28
CA PRO A 282 -14.74 -12.11 -16.50
C PRO A 282 -14.32 -11.16 -17.63
N SER A 283 -14.71 -9.88 -17.58
CA SER A 283 -14.26 -8.84 -18.52
C SER A 283 -12.73 -8.66 -18.52
N ALA A 284 -12.07 -8.85 -17.38
CA ALA A 284 -10.64 -8.59 -17.21
C ALA A 284 -9.76 -9.43 -18.17
N LEU A 285 -10.23 -10.62 -18.56
CA LEU A 285 -9.55 -11.51 -19.50
C LEU A 285 -9.76 -11.12 -20.98
N LYS A 286 -10.78 -10.31 -21.32
CA LYS A 286 -11.15 -10.05 -22.73
C LYS A 286 -10.29 -9.02 -23.47
N LYS A 287 -9.38 -8.29 -22.81
CA LYS A 287 -8.45 -7.35 -23.47
C LYS A 287 -7.28 -8.03 -24.24
N LYS A 288 -7.33 -9.34 -24.48
CA LYS A 288 -6.23 -10.08 -25.17
C LYS A 288 -6.66 -11.14 -26.20
N SER A 289 -7.87 -11.03 -26.76
CA SER A 289 -8.32 -11.86 -27.90
C SER A 289 -9.26 -11.11 -28.83
N GLU A 290 -9.36 -11.59 -30.08
CA GLU A 290 -10.34 -11.21 -31.11
C GLU A 290 -10.14 -9.85 -31.81
N GLU A 291 -9.22 -9.84 -32.77
CA GLU A 291 -9.59 -9.28 -34.07
C GLU A 291 -10.81 -10.05 -34.63
N LYS A 292 -11.79 -9.33 -35.18
CA LYS A 292 -12.75 -9.77 -36.22
C LYS A 292 -13.35 -11.19 -36.10
N SER A 293 -14.57 -11.28 -35.58
CA SER A 293 -15.60 -12.06 -36.29
C SER A 293 -16.99 -11.44 -36.13
N GLN A 294 -17.84 -11.60 -37.15
CA GLN A 294 -19.24 -11.14 -37.17
C GLN A 294 -20.14 -12.37 -37.31
N SER A 295 -21.12 -12.54 -36.42
CA SER A 295 -22.39 -13.22 -36.76
C SER A 295 -23.42 -13.06 -35.65
N ASN A 296 -24.67 -12.79 -36.03
CA ASN A 296 -25.83 -12.94 -35.15
C ASN A 296 -26.31 -14.40 -35.15
N SER A 297 -26.76 -14.90 -34.00
CA SER A 297 -28.00 -15.70 -33.96
C SER A 297 -28.60 -15.72 -32.56
N GLN A 298 -29.92 -15.53 -32.49
CA GLN A 298 -30.72 -15.51 -31.27
C GLN A 298 -31.48 -16.83 -31.16
N LEU A 299 -31.21 -17.63 -30.13
CA LEU A 299 -32.00 -18.83 -29.79
C LEU A 299 -32.18 -18.95 -28.27
N ASN A 300 -33.42 -18.83 -27.82
CA ASN A 300 -33.87 -19.40 -26.56
C ASN A 300 -34.35 -20.83 -26.83
N SER A 301 -34.08 -21.76 -25.91
CA SER A 301 -34.80 -23.03 -25.85
C SER A 301 -34.80 -23.58 -24.43
N ASP A 302 -35.96 -23.50 -23.76
CA ASP A 302 -36.18 -24.13 -22.47
C ASP A 302 -36.13 -25.66 -22.58
N LEU A 303 -35.51 -26.31 -21.60
CA LEU A 303 -35.88 -27.67 -21.16
C LEU A 303 -36.11 -27.64 -19.65
N GLY A 304 -37.22 -28.21 -19.20
CA GLY A 304 -37.65 -28.22 -17.80
C GLY A 304 -38.23 -29.56 -17.34
N ASN A 305 -38.67 -29.59 -16.07
CA ASN A 305 -38.99 -30.79 -15.25
C ASN A 305 -37.76 -31.64 -14.89
N GLY A 306 -37.63 -32.22 -13.70
CA GLY A 306 -38.48 -32.31 -12.49
C GLY A 306 -38.04 -33.58 -11.72
N PHE A 307 -38.09 -33.72 -10.38
CA PHE A 307 -38.93 -33.16 -9.31
C PHE A 307 -38.10 -33.02 -7.99
N PRO A 308 -38.64 -32.50 -6.85
CA PRO A 308 -37.81 -31.98 -5.75
C PRO A 308 -37.56 -32.94 -4.56
N GLY A 309 -36.40 -32.78 -3.91
CA GLY A 309 -36.10 -33.28 -2.56
C GLY A 309 -36.10 -32.14 -1.52
N ARG A 310 -36.48 -32.41 -0.27
CA ARG A 310 -36.73 -31.38 0.77
C ARG A 310 -35.90 -31.63 2.04
N LYS A 311 -35.43 -30.52 2.66
CA LYS A 311 -34.59 -30.38 3.88
C LYS A 311 -33.10 -30.63 3.66
N GLY A 312 -32.30 -29.83 4.37
CA GLY A 312 -30.89 -30.14 4.62
C GLY A 312 -30.04 -28.88 4.66
N VAL A 313 -29.52 -28.56 5.84
CA VAL A 313 -28.49 -27.54 6.11
C VAL A 313 -27.45 -27.46 4.98
N ALA A 314 -27.14 -26.26 4.50
CA ALA A 314 -25.96 -26.00 3.66
C ALA A 314 -24.69 -26.13 4.52
N GLY A 315 -24.36 -27.37 4.89
CA GLY A 315 -23.18 -27.69 5.65
C GLY A 315 -21.93 -27.65 4.76
N PHE A 316 -20.82 -27.29 5.39
CA PHE A 316 -19.45 -27.63 5.03
C PHE A 316 -19.31 -28.52 3.79
N ILE A 317 -18.95 -27.93 2.66
CA ILE A 317 -18.18 -28.65 1.64
C ILE A 317 -16.91 -29.10 2.36
N ASP A 318 -16.68 -30.40 2.46
CA ASP A 318 -15.50 -30.92 3.15
C ASP A 318 -14.24 -30.37 2.46
N LEU A 319 -13.28 -29.85 3.22
CA LEU A 319 -12.12 -29.17 2.63
C LEU A 319 -11.32 -30.13 1.73
N ARG A 320 -11.35 -31.42 2.06
CA ARG A 320 -10.75 -32.51 1.29
C ARG A 320 -11.35 -32.64 -0.11
N ASP A 321 -12.67 -32.49 -0.27
CA ASP A 321 -13.33 -32.47 -1.58
C ASP A 321 -12.87 -31.30 -2.46
N ARG A 322 -12.28 -30.24 -1.87
CA ARG A 322 -11.73 -29.09 -2.59
C ARG A 322 -10.22 -29.25 -2.84
N GLU A 323 -9.50 -29.79 -1.86
CA GLU A 323 -8.07 -30.13 -1.95
C GLU A 323 -7.83 -31.17 -3.06
N GLU A 324 -8.56 -32.29 -3.07
CA GLU A 324 -8.48 -33.34 -4.09
C GLU A 324 -8.69 -32.76 -5.51
N LYS A 325 -9.69 -31.90 -5.69
CA LYS A 325 -9.96 -31.22 -6.97
C LYS A 325 -8.85 -30.24 -7.38
N LEU A 326 -8.12 -29.64 -6.43
CA LEU A 326 -6.97 -28.80 -6.77
C LEU A 326 -5.79 -29.67 -7.23
N LEU A 327 -5.52 -30.78 -6.53
CA LEU A 327 -4.47 -31.75 -6.90
C LEU A 327 -4.72 -32.37 -8.27
N GLU A 328 -5.96 -32.75 -8.60
CA GLU A 328 -6.32 -33.25 -9.94
C GLU A 328 -6.04 -32.21 -11.04
N ASN A 329 -6.44 -30.95 -10.83
CA ASN A 329 -6.21 -29.89 -11.80
C ASN A 329 -4.72 -29.54 -11.95
N GLU A 330 -3.95 -29.52 -10.86
CA GLU A 330 -2.50 -29.29 -10.89
C GLU A 330 -1.76 -30.43 -11.59
N ARG A 331 -2.11 -31.70 -11.31
CA ARG A 331 -1.57 -32.87 -12.03
C ARG A 331 -1.81 -32.75 -13.53
N LEU A 332 -3.03 -32.37 -13.98
CA LEU A 332 -3.34 -32.17 -15.40
C LEU A 332 -2.49 -31.06 -16.04
N VAL A 333 -2.43 -29.87 -15.42
CA VAL A 333 -1.66 -28.73 -15.94
C VAL A 333 -0.16 -29.04 -16.01
N LEU A 334 0.38 -29.73 -15.01
CA LEU A 334 1.80 -30.14 -14.99
C LEU A 334 2.11 -31.23 -16.03
N CYS A 335 1.18 -32.17 -16.27
CA CYS A 335 1.31 -33.13 -17.37
C CYS A 335 1.36 -32.43 -18.72
N ASP A 336 0.50 -31.44 -18.96
CA ASP A 336 0.50 -30.67 -20.22
C ASP A 336 1.76 -29.80 -20.37
N ALA A 337 2.27 -29.20 -19.29
CA ALA A 337 3.55 -28.50 -19.32
C ALA A 337 4.71 -29.43 -19.69
N ILE A 338 4.78 -30.63 -19.09
CA ILE A 338 5.77 -31.65 -19.44
C ILE A 338 5.63 -32.10 -20.90
N ASN A 339 4.40 -32.31 -21.38
CA ASN A 339 4.10 -32.66 -22.79
C ASN A 339 4.54 -31.56 -23.78
N VAL A 340 4.62 -30.29 -23.36
CA VAL A 340 5.16 -29.20 -24.17
C VAL A 340 6.69 -29.19 -24.13
N ILE A 341 7.28 -29.37 -22.95
CA ILE A 341 8.75 -29.44 -22.77
C ILE A 341 9.35 -30.61 -23.57
N GLU A 342 8.73 -31.79 -23.51
CA GLU A 342 9.17 -32.99 -24.25
C GLU A 342 9.12 -32.82 -25.78
N LYS A 343 8.19 -32.02 -26.29
CA LYS A 343 8.13 -31.65 -27.72
C LYS A 343 9.17 -30.60 -28.11
N ALA A 344 9.54 -29.71 -27.19
CA ALA A 344 10.51 -28.64 -27.43
C ALA A 344 11.97 -29.09 -27.27
N ALA A 345 12.24 -29.98 -26.31
CA ALA A 345 13.57 -30.45 -25.93
C ALA A 345 13.61 -31.99 -25.76
N PRO A 346 13.42 -32.79 -26.83
CA PRO A 346 13.35 -34.26 -26.77
C PRO A 346 14.68 -34.96 -26.38
N MET A 347 15.74 -34.19 -26.11
CA MET A 347 17.06 -34.67 -25.64
C MET A 347 17.30 -34.38 -24.15
N MET A 348 16.31 -33.85 -23.42
CA MET A 348 16.44 -33.53 -21.99
C MET A 348 16.15 -34.76 -21.12
N GLU A 349 17.19 -35.35 -20.52
CA GLU A 349 17.07 -36.59 -19.73
C GLU A 349 16.19 -36.41 -18.49
N GLU A 350 16.16 -35.19 -17.93
CA GLU A 350 15.42 -34.78 -16.75
C GLU A 350 13.89 -34.81 -16.91
N ILE A 351 13.36 -34.96 -18.14
CA ILE A 351 11.92 -35.15 -18.39
C ILE A 351 11.38 -36.35 -17.57
N SER A 352 12.19 -37.40 -17.41
CA SER A 352 11.80 -38.58 -16.62
C SER A 352 11.62 -38.25 -15.14
N LEU A 353 12.43 -37.34 -14.58
CA LEU A 353 12.34 -36.90 -13.19
C LEU A 353 11.13 -35.98 -12.97
N LEU A 354 10.80 -35.14 -13.95
CA LEU A 354 9.57 -34.32 -13.91
C LEU A 354 8.31 -35.19 -13.94
N LYS A 355 8.29 -36.26 -14.76
CA LYS A 355 7.18 -37.22 -14.82
C LYS A 355 7.00 -37.98 -13.51
N ASP A 356 8.11 -38.42 -12.89
CA ASP A 356 8.08 -39.07 -11.57
C ASP A 356 7.57 -38.14 -10.47
N ALA A 357 8.09 -36.91 -10.41
CA ALA A 357 7.69 -35.91 -9.42
C ALA A 357 6.19 -35.53 -9.48
N VAL A 358 5.61 -35.42 -10.68
CA VAL A 358 4.16 -35.15 -10.85
C VAL A 358 3.31 -36.37 -10.46
N SER A 359 3.84 -37.59 -10.62
CA SER A 359 3.13 -38.81 -10.18
C SER A 359 3.04 -38.96 -8.65
N GLN A 360 3.93 -38.27 -7.92
CA GLN A 360 4.01 -38.25 -6.45
C GLN A 360 3.37 -36.98 -5.84
N LEU A 361 2.58 -36.22 -6.61
CA LEU A 361 1.93 -34.98 -6.16
C LEU A 361 0.68 -35.28 -5.33
N ASP A 362 0.87 -35.75 -4.10
CA ASP A 362 -0.21 -36.14 -3.17
C ASP A 362 -0.63 -35.02 -2.18
N GLU A 363 0.14 -33.93 -2.11
CA GLU A 363 -0.14 -32.73 -1.30
C GLU A 363 0.05 -31.45 -2.14
N PRO A 364 -0.65 -30.34 -1.83
CA PRO A 364 -0.56 -29.11 -2.63
C PRO A 364 0.75 -28.38 -2.35
N PHE A 365 1.69 -28.41 -3.29
CA PHE A 365 3.04 -27.86 -3.11
C PHE A 365 3.46 -26.84 -4.18
N LEU A 366 4.32 -25.90 -3.79
CA LEU A 366 4.71 -24.76 -4.62
C LEU A 366 6.00 -25.08 -5.40
N LEU A 367 5.85 -25.61 -6.62
CA LEU A 367 6.98 -26.00 -7.48
C LEU A 367 7.71 -24.78 -8.08
N VAL A 368 8.94 -24.54 -7.64
CA VAL A 368 9.82 -23.49 -8.21
C VAL A 368 10.86 -24.12 -9.13
N ILE A 369 10.59 -24.11 -10.45
CA ILE A 369 11.55 -24.58 -11.46
C ILE A 369 12.56 -23.47 -11.75
N VAL A 370 13.81 -23.63 -11.29
CA VAL A 370 14.93 -22.76 -11.65
C VAL A 370 15.73 -23.41 -12.79
N VAL A 371 15.51 -22.97 -14.02
CA VAL A 371 16.35 -23.36 -15.16
C VAL A 371 17.67 -22.59 -15.07
N ILE A 372 18.79 -23.32 -15.02
CA ILE A 372 20.14 -22.76 -15.04
C ILE A 372 20.77 -23.08 -16.40
N GLU A 373 20.79 -22.10 -17.30
CA GLU A 373 21.58 -22.18 -18.54
C GLU A 373 23.09 -22.18 -18.24
N ARG A 374 23.89 -22.76 -19.16
CA ARG A 374 25.36 -22.79 -19.12
C ARG A 374 25.94 -22.49 -20.51
#